data_AF-A0A2G6GZP6-F1
#
_entry.id   AF-A0A2G6GZP6-F1
#
_cell.length_a   1.000
_cell.length_b   1.000
_cell.length_c   1.000
_cell.angle_alpha   90.00
_cell.angle_beta   90.00
_cell.angle_gamma   90.00
#
_symmetry.space_group_name_H-M   'P 1'
#
loop_
_entity.id
_entity.type
_entity.pdbx_description
1 polymer ?
#
loop_
_entity_poly.entity_id
_entity_poly.type
_entity_poly.pdbx_seq_one_letter_code
_entity_poly.pdbx_strand_id
1 'polypeptide(L)'
;QEDRELVLTVETSPDQLQGAFLWSADSEDRDFRNEEWASQPVDGPLGKDIQFRVALPESGFRAFYMDLLYPDPNGGVYTKSTRMFVADSEKYLID
;
A
#
# COMPACT_ATOMS: atom_id res chain seq x y z
N GLN A 1 -9.15 -9.29 21.37
CA GLN A 1 -8.19 -9.76 20.37
C GLN A 1 -7.54 -8.50 19.86
N GLU A 2 -6.23 -8.31 20.06
CA GLU A 2 -5.55 -7.18 19.43
C GLU A 2 -5.47 -7.50 17.94
N ASP A 3 -6.13 -6.69 17.11
CA ASP A 3 -5.99 -6.78 15.66
C ASP A 3 -4.52 -6.54 15.33
N ARG A 4 -3.87 -7.58 14.79
CA ARG A 4 -2.46 -7.49 14.37
C ARG A 4 -2.43 -6.70 13.08
N GLU A 5 -2.16 -5.41 13.21
CA GLU A 5 -2.05 -4.47 12.09
C GLU A 5 -0.59 -4.08 11.85
N LEU A 6 -0.25 -3.94 10.57
CA LEU A 6 0.98 -3.28 10.13
C LEU A 6 0.66 -1.82 9.83
N VAL A 7 1.55 -0.91 10.23
CA VAL A 7 1.46 0.51 9.89
C VAL A 7 2.55 0.85 8.88
N LEU A 8 2.13 1.23 7.67
CA LEU A 8 3.02 1.75 6.64
C LEU A 8 2.95 3.28 6.66
N THR A 9 4.07 3.92 6.97
CA THR A 9 4.22 5.38 6.90
C THR A 9 5.08 5.76 5.71
N VAL A 10 4.59 6.67 4.88
CA VAL A 10 5.29 7.16 3.69
C VAL A 10 5.41 8.67 3.75
N GLU A 11 6.64 9.17 3.65
CA GLU A 11 6.90 10.60 3.46
C GLU A 11 6.64 10.98 1.99
N THR A 12 5.98 12.11 1.78
CA THR A 12 5.54 12.56 0.47
C THR A 12 6.07 13.95 0.14
N SER A 13 5.87 14.38 -1.11
CA SER A 13 5.93 15.80 -1.50
C SER A 13 4.51 16.38 -1.46
N PRO A 14 4.02 16.85 -0.29
CA PRO A 14 2.60 17.15 -0.08
C PRO A 14 2.06 18.23 -1.00
N ASP A 15 2.87 19.24 -1.33
CA ASP A 15 2.47 20.36 -2.19
C ASP A 15 2.09 19.95 -3.62
N GLN A 16 2.48 18.74 -4.04
CA GLN A 16 2.20 18.21 -5.37
C GLN A 16 1.37 16.92 -5.35
N LEU A 17 1.08 16.37 -4.17
CA LEU A 17 0.38 15.10 -4.06
C LEU A 17 -1.11 15.28 -4.36
N GLN A 18 -1.61 14.57 -5.36
CA GLN A 18 -3.03 14.62 -5.76
C GLN A 18 -3.86 13.47 -5.19
N GLY A 19 -3.21 12.37 -4.84
CA GLY A 19 -3.87 11.18 -4.32
C GLY A 19 -2.87 10.15 -3.84
N ALA A 20 -3.33 9.22 -3.02
CA ALA A 20 -2.56 8.05 -2.63
C ALA A 20 -3.52 6.86 -2.54
N PHE A 21 -3.03 5.68 -2.92
CA PHE A 21 -3.80 4.44 -2.92
C PHE A 21 -2.98 3.33 -2.25
N LEU A 22 -3.61 2.55 -1.39
CA LEU A 22 -3.07 1.25 -1.01
C LEU A 22 -3.53 0.24 -2.07
N TRP A 23 -2.58 -0.45 -2.68
CA TRP A 23 -2.83 -1.66 -3.45
C TRP A 23 -2.54 -2.88 -2.61
N SER A 24 -3.41 -3.90 -2.67
CA SER A 24 -3.21 -5.17 -1.98
C SER A 24 -3.82 -6.35 -2.71
N ALA A 25 -3.24 -7.54 -2.47
CA ALA A 25 -3.75 -8.83 -2.90
C ALA A 25 -3.48 -9.88 -1.80
N ASP A 26 -4.40 -10.83 -1.66
CA ASP A 26 -4.23 -12.02 -0.82
C ASP A 26 -3.89 -13.23 -1.71
N SER A 27 -3.06 -14.15 -1.20
CA SER A 27 -2.64 -15.36 -1.91
C SER A 27 -2.48 -16.55 -0.96
N GLU A 28 -2.65 -17.76 -1.48
CA GLU A 28 -2.33 -18.99 -0.77
C GLU A 28 -0.81 -19.26 -0.73
N ASP A 29 -0.04 -18.69 -1.66
CA ASP A 29 1.42 -18.81 -1.72
C ASP A 29 2.13 -17.44 -1.92
N ARG A 30 3.43 -17.45 -2.25
CA ARG A 30 4.23 -16.21 -2.39
C ARG A 30 4.24 -15.66 -3.83
N ASP A 31 3.48 -16.26 -4.75
CA ASP A 31 3.36 -15.84 -6.15
C ASP A 31 2.08 -15.03 -6.38
N PHE A 32 2.19 -13.71 -6.32
CA PHE A 32 1.04 -12.80 -6.47
C PHE A 32 0.68 -12.45 -7.92
N ARG A 33 1.34 -13.05 -8.91
CA ARG A 33 1.21 -12.64 -10.33
C ARG A 33 -0.14 -12.99 -10.95
N ASN A 34 -0.82 -13.98 -10.38
CA ASN A 34 -2.13 -14.48 -10.81
C ASN A 34 -3.26 -14.06 -9.86
N GLU A 35 -2.96 -13.24 -8.86
CA GLU A 35 -3.94 -12.82 -7.85
C GLU A 35 -4.70 -11.57 -8.26
N GLU A 36 -5.87 -11.37 -7.67
CA GLU A 36 -6.66 -10.17 -7.85
C GLU A 36 -6.15 -9.03 -6.97
N TRP A 37 -5.79 -7.92 -7.61
CA TRP A 37 -5.30 -6.73 -6.93
C TRP A 37 -6.41 -5.69 -6.79
N ALA A 38 -6.68 -5.29 -5.56
CA ALA A 38 -7.62 -4.23 -5.25
C ALA A 38 -6.87 -2.97 -4.80
N SER A 39 -7.44 -1.81 -5.10
CA SER A 39 -6.96 -0.52 -4.60
C SER A 39 -7.98 0.14 -3.68
N GLN A 40 -7.48 0.76 -2.62
CA GLN A 40 -8.25 1.61 -1.72
C GLN A 40 -7.60 3.00 -1.66
N PRO A 41 -8.34 4.10 -1.89
CA PRO A 41 -7.80 5.44 -1.70
C PRO A 41 -7.45 5.65 -0.22
N VAL A 42 -6.41 6.43 0.03
CA VAL A 42 -6.09 6.89 1.39
C VAL A 42 -7.21 7.81 1.87
N ASP A 43 -7.82 7.45 3.00
CA ASP A 43 -8.77 8.29 3.69
C ASP A 43 -8.05 9.37 4.51
N GLY A 44 -8.58 10.60 4.49
CA GLY A 44 -8.08 11.71 5.29
C GLY A 44 -7.14 12.68 4.54
N PRO A 45 -6.52 13.63 5.26
CA PRO A 45 -5.73 14.67 4.65
C PRO A 45 -4.43 14.12 4.05
N LEU A 46 -4.19 14.44 2.78
CA LEU A 46 -2.91 14.20 2.12
C LEU A 46 -1.89 15.20 2.69
N GLY A 47 -0.94 14.68 3.45
CA GLY A 47 0.07 15.47 4.16
C GLY A 47 1.48 15.00 3.89
N LYS A 48 2.43 15.60 4.61
CA LYS A 48 3.85 15.22 4.53
C LYS A 48 4.02 13.73 4.80
N ASP A 49 3.31 13.21 5.80
CA ASP A 49 3.33 11.79 6.16
C ASP A 49 1.94 11.22 5.95
N ILE A 50 1.88 10.11 5.21
CA ILE A 50 0.64 9.34 5.02
C ILE A 50 0.82 7.99 5.69
N GLN A 51 -0.21 7.57 6.42
CA GLN A 51 -0.23 6.29 7.12
C GLN A 51 -1.33 5.39 6.57
N PHE A 52 -1.01 4.12 6.38
CA PHE A 52 -1.98 3.08 6.12
C PHE A 52 -1.87 1.96 7.15
N ARG A 53 -3.03 1.48 7.60
CA ARG A 53 -3.15 0.31 8.47
C ARG A 53 -3.54 -0.88 7.63
N VAL A 54 -2.71 -1.90 7.64
CA VAL A 54 -2.93 -3.14 6.90
C VAL A 54 -3.12 -4.26 7.90
N ALA A 55 -4.32 -4.83 7.96
CA ALA A 55 -4.56 -6.03 8.75
C ALA A 55 -3.73 -7.19 8.17
N LEU A 56 -3.12 -7.99 9.05
CA LEU A 56 -2.52 -9.27 8.63
C LEU A 56 -3.60 -10.20 8.05
N PRO A 57 -3.27 -11.02 7.05
CA PRO A 57 -4.22 -12.00 6.53
C PRO A 57 -4.53 -13.07 7.58
N GLU A 58 -5.75 -13.61 7.57
CA GLU A 58 -6.12 -14.71 8.49
C GLU A 58 -5.32 -16.00 8.21
N SER A 59 -4.96 -16.22 6.93
CA SER A 59 -4.14 -17.34 6.46
C SER A 59 -3.44 -16.96 5.14
N GLY A 60 -2.44 -17.74 4.72
CA GLY A 60 -1.69 -17.46 3.49
C GLY A 60 -0.83 -16.20 3.62
N PHE A 61 -0.81 -15.40 2.55
CA PHE A 61 0.01 -14.21 2.43
C PHE A 61 -0.79 -13.02 1.90
N ARG A 62 -0.41 -11.82 2.33
CA ARG A 62 -0.91 -10.54 1.80
C ARG A 62 0.25 -9.73 1.25
N ALA A 63 0.18 -9.36 -0.02
CA ALA A 63 1.06 -8.37 -0.62
C ALA A 63 0.39 -6.99 -0.59
N PHE A 64 1.16 -5.94 -0.35
CA PHE A 64 0.66 -4.57 -0.38
C PHE A 64 1.75 -3.54 -0.69
N TYR A 65 1.36 -2.41 -1.27
CA TYR A 65 2.21 -1.24 -1.50
C TYR A 65 1.37 0.04 -1.59
N MET A 66 2.01 1.19 -1.39
CA MET A 66 1.37 2.49 -1.60
C MET A 66 1.74 3.06 -2.96
N ASP A 67 0.76 3.63 -3.66
CA ASP A 67 0.92 4.31 -4.93
C ASP A 67 0.53 5.78 -4.80
N LEU A 68 1.48 6.69 -5.04
CA LEU A 68 1.34 8.13 -4.83
C LEU A 68 1.14 8.83 -6.17
N LEU A 69 0.02 9.52 -6.33
CA LEU A 69 -0.38 10.19 -7.56
C LEU A 69 0.09 11.65 -7.61
N TYR A 70 0.78 12.01 -8.68
CA TYR A 70 1.36 13.34 -8.89
C TYR A 70 1.04 13.89 -10.29
N PRO A 71 0.99 15.22 -10.46
CA PRO A 71 0.87 15.84 -11.78
C PRO A 71 2.12 15.58 -12.62
N ASP A 72 1.92 15.23 -13.89
CA ASP A 72 3.01 15.29 -14.86
C ASP A 72 3.16 16.73 -15.39
N PRO A 73 4.36 17.33 -15.38
CA PRO A 73 4.58 18.67 -15.92
C PRO A 73 4.20 18.85 -17.40
N ASN A 74 4.12 17.76 -18.18
CA ASN A 74 3.73 17.75 -19.58
C ASN A 74 2.22 17.49 -19.78
N GLY A 75 1.46 17.38 -18.70
CA GLY A 75 0.02 17.08 -18.70
C GLY A 75 -0.28 15.62 -18.35
N GLY A 76 -1.37 15.41 -17.61
CA GLY A 76 -1.74 14.11 -17.06
C GLY A 76 -1.19 13.90 -15.66
N VAL A 77 -1.09 12.64 -15.25
CA VAL A 77 -0.63 12.22 -13.93
C VAL A 77 0.30 11.03 -14.05
N TYR A 78 1.23 10.91 -13.13
CA TYR A 78 2.06 9.72 -12.94
C TYR A 78 1.97 9.26 -11.49
N THR A 79 2.33 8.00 -11.25
CA THR A 79 2.43 7.48 -9.89
C THR A 79 3.86 7.13 -9.50
N LYS A 80 4.15 7.26 -8.21
CA LYS A 80 5.37 6.73 -7.56
C LYS A 80 4.94 5.75 -6.50
N SER A 81 5.34 4.50 -6.66
CA SER A 81 4.99 3.44 -5.74
C SER A 81 6.12 3.19 -4.73
N THR A 82 5.76 2.77 -3.53
CA THR A 82 6.74 2.17 -2.60
C THR A 82 7.20 0.82 -3.16
N ARG A 83 8.22 0.22 -2.52
CA ARG A 83 8.41 -1.23 -2.67
C ARG A 83 7.15 -1.99 -2.21
N MET A 84 7.01 -3.21 -2.68
CA MET A 84 6.02 -4.15 -2.19
C MET A 84 6.46 -4.73 -0.84
N PHE A 85 5.49 -4.97 0.03
CA PHE A 85 5.64 -5.66 1.29
C PHE A 85 4.77 -6.90 1.27
N VAL A 86 5.25 -7.99 1.87
CA VAL A 86 4.49 -9.23 2.00
C VAL A 86 4.37 -9.55 3.49
N ALA A 87 3.22 -10.04 3.92
CA ALA A 87 3.01 -10.50 5.28
C ALA A 87 2.29 -11.85 5.30
N ASP A 88 2.62 -12.67 6.30
CA ASP A 88 1.84 -13.86 6.65
C ASP A 88 0.91 -13.55 7.84
N SER A 89 0.20 -14.56 8.35
CA SER A 89 -0.72 -14.39 9.47
C SER A 89 -0.06 -13.96 10.78
N GLU A 90 1.27 -14.01 10.91
CA GLU A 90 1.99 -13.69 12.14
C GLU A 90 2.82 -12.41 12.05
N LYS A 91 3.45 -12.15 10.90
CA LYS A 91 4.44 -11.08 10.73
C LYS A 91 4.53 -10.61 9.28
N TYR A 92 5.18 -9.47 9.10
CA TYR A 92 5.69 -9.08 7.78
C TYR A 92 6.96 -9.87 7.43
N LEU A 93 7.10 -10.15 6.14
CA LEU A 93 8.24 -10.82 5.53
C LEU A 93 9.03 -9.74 4.77
N ILE A 94 10.30 -9.55 5.13
CA ILE A 94 11.21 -8.77 4.29
C ILE A 94 11.64 -9.67 3.15
N ASP A 95 11.29 -9.28 1.92
CA ASP A 95 11.90 -9.77 0.69
C ASP A 95 12.64 -8.62 0.00
#